data_AF-A0A7K4CAJ5-F1
#
_entry.id   AF-A0A7K4CAJ5-F1
#
_cell.length_a   1.000
_cell.length_b   1.000
_cell.length_c   1.000
_cell.angle_alpha   90.00
_cell.angle_beta   90.00
_cell.angle_gamma   90.00
#
_symmetry.space_group_name_H-M   'P 1'
#
loop_
_entity.id
_entity.type
_entity.pdbx_description
1 polymer ?
#
loop_
_entity_poly.entity_id
_entity_poly.type
_entity_poly.pdbx_seq_one_letter_code
_entity_poly.pdbx_strand_id
1 'polypeptide(L)'
;MGSTKDVMKLFAERDLRQHFSAFDGWTVTPMAGSLAGTYCYRASRGRWSGIEEAFIAVSLNRLPADEVVSAFDQVLNGSSNKTKKFLLAPQAADTSGIPPHIRVILMSAFAYSGKDLIWLTKKKNAQQVIREKAGQAAVA
;
A
#
# COMPACT_ATOMS: atom_id res chain seq x y z
N MET A 1 -9.52 17.04 -16.11
CA MET A 1 -8.59 15.98 -16.55
C MET A 1 -8.06 15.29 -15.31
N GLY A 2 -8.42 14.02 -15.07
CA GLY A 2 -8.01 13.30 -13.86
C GLY A 2 -6.49 13.19 -13.80
N SER A 3 -5.90 13.70 -12.74
CA SER A 3 -4.45 13.66 -12.53
C SER A 3 -4.02 12.21 -12.36
N THR A 4 -2.80 11.85 -12.77
CA THR A 4 -2.22 10.50 -12.55
C THR A 4 -2.38 10.03 -11.10
N LYS A 5 -2.39 10.95 -10.14
CA LYS A 5 -2.63 10.67 -8.72
C LYS A 5 -4.04 10.16 -8.44
N ASP A 6 -5.06 10.66 -9.15
CA ASP A 6 -6.46 10.22 -8.99
C ASP A 6 -6.64 8.78 -9.49
N VAL A 7 -5.99 8.44 -10.60
CA VAL A 7 -5.98 7.07 -11.13
C VAL A 7 -5.30 6.12 -10.15
N MET A 8 -4.14 6.52 -9.60
CA MET A 8 -3.42 5.71 -8.60
C MET A 8 -4.25 5.51 -7.33
N LYS A 9 -4.96 6.54 -6.87
CA LYS A 9 -5.88 6.46 -5.73
C LYS A 9 -6.99 5.44 -5.98
N LEU A 10 -7.60 5.44 -7.17
CA LEU A 10 -8.64 4.46 -7.53
C LEU A 10 -8.14 3.01 -7.49
N PHE A 11 -6.93 2.77 -8.00
CA PHE A 11 -6.32 1.43 -7.94
C PHE A 11 -5.94 1.03 -6.52
N ALA A 12 -5.44 1.97 -5.71
CA ALA A 12 -5.18 1.73 -4.30
C ALA A 12 -6.47 1.33 -3.57
N GLU A 13 -7.56 2.07 -3.75
CA GLU A 13 -8.85 1.74 -3.15
C GLU A 13 -9.39 0.38 -3.63
N ARG A 14 -9.18 0.04 -4.90
CA ARG A 14 -9.55 -1.27 -5.44
C ARG A 14 -8.79 -2.40 -4.74
N ASP A 15 -7.48 -2.27 -4.61
CA ASP A 15 -6.63 -3.28 -3.95
C ASP A 15 -6.96 -3.37 -2.45
N LEU A 16 -7.22 -2.23 -1.79
CA LEU A 16 -7.68 -2.21 -0.40
C LEU A 16 -9.00 -2.94 -0.21
N ARG A 17 -9.98 -2.76 -1.10
CA ARG A 17 -11.26 -3.49 -1.02
C ARG A 17 -11.11 -4.99 -1.26
N GLN A 18 -10.07 -5.42 -1.99
CA GLN A 18 -9.77 -6.85 -2.13
C GLN A 18 -9.19 -7.43 -0.84
N HIS A 19 -8.31 -6.70 -0.15
CA HIS A 19 -7.71 -7.14 1.12
C HIS A 19 -8.63 -6.95 2.34
N PHE A 20 -9.46 -5.91 2.32
CA PHE A 20 -10.41 -5.53 3.36
C PHE A 20 -11.81 -5.53 2.77
N SER A 21 -12.29 -6.73 2.44
CA SER A 21 -13.57 -6.90 1.76
C SER A 21 -14.75 -6.56 2.67
N ALA A 22 -15.73 -5.86 2.10
CA ALA A 22 -17.02 -5.62 2.74
C ALA A 22 -17.77 -6.93 3.02
N PHE A 23 -17.51 -7.99 2.22
CA PHE A 23 -18.03 -9.33 2.47
C PHE A 23 -17.56 -9.88 3.83
N ASP A 24 -16.33 -9.58 4.23
CA ASP A 24 -15.76 -9.96 5.53
C ASP A 24 -16.11 -8.97 6.65
N GLY A 25 -17.05 -8.05 6.40
CA GLY A 25 -17.50 -7.03 7.34
C GLY A 25 -16.56 -5.84 7.50
N TRP A 26 -15.55 -5.68 6.64
CA TRP A 26 -14.66 -4.51 6.69
C TRP A 26 -15.30 -3.28 6.07
N THR A 27 -15.11 -2.15 6.74
CA THR A 27 -15.43 -0.81 6.25
C THR A 27 -14.14 -0.03 6.10
N VAL A 28 -13.81 0.36 4.87
CA VAL A 28 -12.63 1.17 4.55
C VAL A 28 -13.05 2.63 4.38
N THR A 29 -12.52 3.52 5.21
CA THR A 29 -12.76 4.96 5.13
C THR A 29 -11.44 5.71 4.88
N PRO A 30 -11.43 6.70 3.97
CA PRO A 30 -10.27 7.58 3.82
C PRO A 30 -10.12 8.42 5.08
N MET A 31 -8.88 8.56 5.57
CA MET A 31 -8.59 9.47 6.67
C MET A 31 -8.45 10.89 6.14
N ALA A 32 -9.11 11.84 6.81
CA ALA A 32 -8.91 13.26 6.54
C ALA A 32 -7.51 13.66 7.01
N GLY A 33 -6.62 13.96 6.05
CA GLY A 33 -5.23 14.31 6.32
C GLY A 33 -4.29 13.51 5.42
N SER A 34 -3.37 14.21 4.77
CA SER A 34 -2.26 13.58 4.08
C SER A 34 -1.07 13.55 5.03
N LEU A 35 -0.65 12.35 5.42
CA LEU A 35 0.57 12.17 6.20
C LEU A 35 1.76 12.33 5.27
N ALA A 36 2.44 13.49 5.35
CA ALA A 36 3.62 13.80 4.55
C ALA A 36 3.41 13.57 3.03
N GLY A 37 2.24 13.96 2.49
CA GLY A 37 1.93 13.80 1.05
C GLY A 37 1.39 12.42 0.66
N THR A 38 1.17 11.53 1.63
CA THR A 38 0.70 10.15 1.45
C THR A 38 -0.82 10.07 1.71
N TYR A 39 -1.53 9.16 1.01
CA TYR A 39 -2.94 8.87 1.29
C TYR A 39 -3.04 7.85 2.42
N CYS A 40 -3.93 8.09 3.38
CA CYS A 40 -4.17 7.19 4.50
C CYS A 40 -5.62 6.72 4.53
N TYR A 41 -5.80 5.46 4.91
CA TYR A 41 -7.10 4.80 5.02
C TYR A 41 -7.18 4.10 6.37
N ARG A 42 -8.40 4.04 6.92
CA ARG A 42 -8.75 3.24 8.08
C ARG A 42 -9.72 2.16 7.65
N ALA A 43 -9.34 0.91 7.82
CA ALA A 43 -10.23 -0.23 7.71
C ALA A 43 -10.67 -0.65 9.11
N SER A 44 -11.97 -0.86 9.32
CA SER A 44 -12.51 -1.33 10.60
C SER A 44 -13.56 -2.39 10.37
N ARG A 45 -13.65 -3.37 11.27
CA ARG A 45 -14.78 -4.31 11.33
C ARG A 45 -15.19 -4.58 12.77
N GLY A 46 -16.49 -4.77 12.97
CA GLY A 46 -17.01 -5.29 14.23
C GLY A 46 -16.74 -6.79 14.33
N ARG A 47 -16.17 -7.23 15.45
CA ARG A 47 -16.13 -8.65 15.85
C ARG A 47 -16.75 -8.82 17.23
N TRP A 48 -17.07 -10.05 17.58
CA TRP A 48 -17.56 -10.40 18.92
C TRP A 48 -16.63 -9.91 20.05
N SER A 49 -15.32 -9.91 19.81
CA SER A 49 -14.28 -9.46 20.76
C SER A 49 -14.01 -7.94 20.73
N GLY A 50 -14.87 -7.15 20.09
CA GLY A 50 -14.73 -5.71 19.89
C GLY A 50 -14.40 -5.31 18.45
N ILE A 51 -14.04 -4.05 18.25
CA ILE A 51 -13.70 -3.49 16.94
C ILE A 51 -12.26 -3.87 16.59
N GLU A 52 -12.07 -4.46 15.42
CA GLU A 52 -10.76 -4.67 14.83
C GLU A 52 -10.46 -3.52 13.86
N GLU A 53 -9.29 -2.91 13.99
CA GLU A 53 -8.89 -1.76 13.17
C GLU A 53 -7.57 -2.02 12.46
N ALA A 54 -7.48 -1.54 11.23
CA ALA A 54 -6.29 -1.55 10.44
C ALA A 54 -6.10 -0.17 9.81
N PHE A 55 -4.91 0.39 9.98
CA PHE A 55 -4.53 1.64 9.33
C PHE A 55 -3.63 1.32 8.15
N ILE A 56 -3.89 1.97 7.03
CA ILE A 56 -3.17 1.74 5.79
C ILE A 56 -2.64 3.07 5.25
N ALA A 57 -1.33 3.17 5.07
CA ALA A 57 -0.70 4.22 4.28
C ALA A 57 -0.47 3.75 2.85
N VAL A 58 -0.64 4.63 1.87
CA VAL A 58 -0.41 4.34 0.45
C VAL A 58 0.80 5.12 -0.05
N SER A 59 1.96 4.48 -0.07
CA SER A 59 3.18 5.06 -0.64
C SER A 59 3.32 4.66 -2.09
N LEU A 60 3.50 5.64 -2.97
CA LEU A 60 3.78 5.41 -4.39
C LEU A 60 5.26 5.61 -4.72
N ASN A 61 6.10 5.86 -3.71
CA ASN A 61 7.53 6.06 -3.88
C ASN A 61 8.25 4.71 -3.97
N ARG A 62 9.33 4.66 -4.76
CA ARG A 62 10.20 3.49 -4.89
C ARG A 62 10.82 3.10 -3.56
N LEU A 63 11.25 4.10 -2.82
CA LEU A 63 11.71 3.99 -1.45
C LEU A 63 10.74 4.85 -0.61
N PRO A 64 9.90 4.26 0.25
CA PRO A 64 9.11 5.05 1.18
C PRO A 64 10.08 5.83 2.07
N ALA A 65 9.95 7.16 2.12
CA ALA A 65 10.83 7.99 2.91
C ALA A 65 10.69 7.66 4.41
N ASP A 66 11.80 7.59 5.14
CA ASP A 66 11.83 7.26 6.57
C ASP A 66 10.95 8.19 7.39
N GLU A 67 10.81 9.46 6.98
CA GLU A 67 9.91 10.42 7.60
C GLU A 67 8.44 10.01 7.49
N VAL A 68 8.02 9.46 6.34
CA VAL A 68 6.66 8.97 6.11
C VAL A 68 6.40 7.74 6.97
N VAL A 69 7.37 6.82 7.01
CA VAL A 69 7.27 5.59 7.81
C VAL A 69 7.22 5.92 9.30
N SER A 70 8.09 6.82 9.76
CA SER A 70 8.15 7.28 11.15
C SER A 70 6.91 8.05 11.55
N ALA A 71 6.42 8.97 10.72
CA ALA A 71 5.20 9.71 10.99
C ALA A 71 3.98 8.79 11.00
N PHE A 72 3.91 7.82 10.09
CA PHE A 72 2.85 6.80 10.09
C PHE A 72 2.92 5.92 11.33
N ASP A 73 4.12 5.56 11.78
CA ASP A 73 4.30 4.78 12.99
C ASP A 73 3.85 5.55 14.25
N GLN A 74 4.25 6.83 14.34
CA GLN A 74 3.95 7.72 15.48
C GLN A 74 2.47 8.10 15.60
N VAL A 75 1.79 8.40 14.50
CA VAL A 75 0.35 8.78 14.51
C VAL A 75 -0.52 7.67 15.11
N LEU A 76 -0.02 6.43 15.13
CA LEU A 76 -0.79 5.26 15.51
C LEU A 76 -0.37 4.64 16.85
N ASN A 77 0.65 5.19 17.53
CA ASN A 77 1.10 4.71 18.84
C ASN A 77 0.09 5.04 19.97
N GLY A 78 -0.92 5.86 19.71
CA GLY A 78 -2.07 6.06 20.60
C GLY A 78 -3.24 5.09 20.38
N SER A 79 -3.19 4.23 19.36
CA SER A 79 -4.26 3.30 19.03
C SER A 79 -3.98 1.92 19.64
N SER A 80 -5.01 1.33 20.25
CA SER A 80 -4.94 0.11 21.07
C SER A 80 -4.13 -1.06 20.47
N ASN A 81 -3.67 -2.00 21.30
CA ASN A 81 -2.96 -3.23 20.89
C ASN A 81 -3.67 -4.12 19.84
N LYS A 82 -4.91 -3.80 19.45
CA LYS A 82 -5.66 -4.51 18.39
C LYS A 82 -5.51 -3.87 17.00
N THR A 83 -4.78 -2.77 16.91
CA THR A 83 -4.65 -1.99 15.70
C THR A 83 -3.50 -2.51 14.83
N LYS A 84 -3.84 -2.97 13.62
CA LYS A 84 -2.86 -3.44 12.63
C LYS A 84 -2.39 -2.31 11.73
N LYS A 85 -1.12 -2.34 11.33
CA LYS A 85 -0.52 -1.34 10.43
C LYS A 85 -0.16 -1.97 9.09
N PHE A 86 -0.55 -1.31 8.01
CA PHE A 86 -0.24 -1.74 6.66
C PHE A 86 0.35 -0.61 5.82
N LEU A 87 1.29 -0.94 4.94
CA LEU A 87 1.76 -0.07 3.87
C LEU A 87 1.37 -0.68 2.53
N LEU A 88 0.57 0.04 1.75
CA LEU A 88 0.32 -0.30 0.35
C LEU A 88 1.41 0.35 -0.52
N ALA A 89 2.15 -0.47 -1.26
CA ALA A 89 3.26 -0.04 -2.12
C ALA A 89 3.21 -0.73 -3.49
N PRO A 90 3.75 -0.11 -4.57
CA PRO A 90 3.92 -0.77 -5.86
C PRO A 90 4.79 -2.04 -5.74
N GLN A 91 4.62 -2.98 -6.67
CA GLN A 91 5.52 -4.14 -6.74
C GLN A 91 6.95 -3.69 -7.04
N ALA A 92 7.93 -4.45 -6.54
CA ALA A 92 9.36 -4.13 -6.68
C ALA A 92 9.76 -2.75 -6.10
N ALA A 93 8.90 -2.13 -5.30
CA ALA A 93 9.32 -1.08 -4.39
C ALA A 93 10.28 -1.68 -3.35
N ASP A 94 11.26 -0.89 -2.93
CA ASP A 94 12.19 -1.26 -1.88
C ASP A 94 11.50 -1.07 -0.53
N THR A 95 11.32 -2.18 0.19
CA THR A 95 10.63 -2.24 1.47
C THR A 95 11.57 -2.57 2.62
N SER A 96 12.88 -2.55 2.38
CA SER A 96 13.91 -2.92 3.38
C SER A 96 13.90 -2.02 4.62
N GLY A 97 13.53 -0.74 4.46
CA GLY A 97 13.44 0.24 5.56
C GLY A 97 12.14 0.19 6.37
N ILE A 98 11.21 -0.73 6.06
CA ILE A 98 9.91 -0.78 6.74
C ILE A 98 10.01 -1.61 8.03
N PRO A 99 9.60 -1.05 9.19
CA PRO A 99 9.56 -1.78 10.44
C PRO A 99 8.72 -3.07 10.37
N PRO A 100 9.14 -4.15 11.06
CA PRO A 100 8.53 -5.48 10.91
C PRO A 100 7.08 -5.57 11.40
N HIS A 101 6.62 -4.64 12.24
CA HIS A 101 5.23 -4.57 12.69
C HIS A 101 4.28 -3.91 11.68
N ILE A 102 4.82 -3.27 10.63
CA ILE A 102 4.05 -2.74 9.50
C ILE A 102 4.06 -3.78 8.38
N ARG A 103 2.87 -4.27 8.02
CA ARG A 103 2.73 -5.27 6.96
C ARG A 103 2.65 -4.60 5.59
N VAL A 104 3.47 -5.05 4.65
CA VAL A 104 3.42 -4.52 3.28
C VAL A 104 2.35 -5.26 2.45
N ILE A 105 1.49 -4.51 1.80
CA ILE A 105 0.59 -4.97 0.75
C ILE A 105 1.13 -4.44 -0.57
N LEU A 106 1.26 -5.32 -1.56
CA LEU A 106 1.74 -4.94 -2.88
C LEU A 106 0.57 -4.64 -3.81
N MET A 107 0.65 -3.52 -4.54
CA MET A 107 -0.37 -3.16 -5.51
C MET A 107 -0.39 -4.13 -6.68
N SER A 108 -1.58 -4.47 -7.16
CA SER A 108 -1.77 -5.34 -8.32
C SER A 108 -1.51 -4.61 -9.63
N ALA A 109 -1.80 -3.30 -9.66
CA ALA A 109 -1.79 -2.51 -10.89
C ALA A 109 -0.46 -1.81 -11.18
N PHE A 110 0.43 -1.63 -10.21
CA PHE A 110 1.65 -0.85 -10.39
C PHE A 110 2.89 -1.60 -9.92
N ALA A 111 3.98 -1.40 -10.65
CA ALA A 111 5.30 -1.93 -10.30
C ALA A 111 6.40 -0.95 -10.67
N TYR A 112 7.54 -1.05 -10.01
CA TYR A 112 8.77 -0.43 -10.46
C TYR A 112 9.51 -1.34 -11.44
N SER A 113 9.99 -0.75 -12.53
CA SER A 113 10.94 -1.32 -13.48
C SER A 113 12.14 -0.39 -13.52
N GLY A 114 13.23 -0.79 -12.87
CA GLY A 114 14.36 0.10 -12.60
C GLY A 114 13.94 1.33 -11.78
N LYS A 115 13.96 2.52 -12.39
CA LYS A 115 13.60 3.81 -11.76
C LYS A 115 12.16 4.24 -12.06
N ASP A 116 11.49 3.58 -13.00
CA ASP A 116 10.20 4.03 -13.51
C ASP A 116 9.05 3.26 -12.87
N LEU A 117 8.04 4.01 -12.42
CA LEU A 117 6.77 3.46 -11.96
C LEU A 117 5.89 3.16 -13.19
N ILE A 118 5.63 1.88 -13.43
CA ILE A 118 4.88 1.43 -14.59
C ILE A 118 3.52 0.85 -14.21
N TRP A 119 2.54 1.13 -15.05
CA TRP A 119 1.18 0.63 -14.90
C TRP A 119 1.05 -0.74 -15.58
N LEU A 120 0.88 -1.80 -14.80
CA LEU A 120 0.87 -3.21 -15.21
C LEU A 120 -0.38 -3.61 -16.00
N THR A 121 -1.47 -2.87 -15.91
CA THR A 121 -2.70 -3.17 -16.67
C THR A 121 -2.50 -2.98 -18.19
N LYS A 122 -1.44 -2.29 -18.61
CA LYS A 122 -0.99 -2.29 -20.01
C LYS A 122 -0.17 -3.56 -20.27
N LYS A 123 -0.67 -4.43 -21.16
CA LYS A 123 -0.10 -5.75 -21.50
C LYS A 123 1.42 -5.73 -21.79
N LYS A 124 1.93 -4.67 -22.44
CA LYS A 124 3.36 -4.48 -22.72
C LYS A 124 4.21 -4.29 -21.46
N ASN A 125 3.69 -3.59 -20.45
CA ASN A 125 4.40 -3.29 -19.21
C ASN A 125 4.48 -4.52 -18.29
N ALA A 126 3.41 -5.33 -18.24
CA ALA A 126 3.43 -6.60 -17.51
C ALA A 126 4.51 -7.55 -18.03
N GLN A 127 4.69 -7.63 -19.35
CA GLN A 127 5.73 -8.46 -19.96
C GLN A 127 7.15 -7.99 -19.65
N GLN A 128 7.36 -6.67 -19.52
CA GLN A 128 8.67 -6.10 -19.17
C GLN A 128 9.08 -6.45 -17.74
N VAL A 129 8.17 -6.33 -16.76
CA VAL A 129 8.44 -6.71 -15.36
C VAL A 129 8.72 -8.21 -15.24
N ILE A 130 7.99 -9.05 -15.96
CA ILE A 130 8.23 -10.51 -15.95
C ILE A 130 9.62 -10.82 -16.50
N ARG A 131 10.06 -10.16 -17.58
CA ARG A 131 11.41 -10.32 -18.13
C ARG A 131 12.50 -9.85 -17.18
N GLU A 132 12.32 -8.71 -16.52
CA GLU A 132 13.30 -8.19 -15.56
C GLU A 132 13.40 -9.05 -14.30
N LYS A 133 12.26 -9.54 -13.78
CA LYS A 133 12.25 -10.52 -12.68
C LYS A 133 12.93 -11.82 -13.06
N ALA A 134 12.67 -12.35 -14.26
CA ALA A 134 13.29 -13.58 -14.73
C ALA A 134 14.80 -13.43 -14.95
N GLY A 135 15.25 -12.25 -15.40
CA GLY A 135 16.68 -11.93 -15.52
C GLY A 135 17.38 -11.78 -14.17
N GLN A 136 16.72 -11.18 -13.16
CA GLN A 136 17.29 -11.06 -11.82
C GLN A 136 17.33 -12.38 -11.04
N ALA A 137 16.37 -13.28 -11.27
CA ALA A 137 16.35 -14.61 -10.64
C ALA A 137 17.37 -15.59 -11.26
N ALA A 138 17.91 -15.32 -12.46
CA ALA A 138 18.91 -16.16 -13.11
C ALA A 138 20.36 -15.77 -12.77
N VAL A 139 20.57 -14.67 -12.04
CA VAL A 139 21.89 -14.12 -11.67
C VAL A 139 22.13 -14.22 -10.15
N ALA A 140 21.18 -14.77 -9.39
CA ALA A 140 21.32 -15.09 -7.97
C ALA A 140 21.52 -16.60 -7.79
#